data_AF-A0A845Q9Z9-F1
#
_entry.id   AF-A0A845Q9Z9-F1
#
_cell.length_a   1.000
_cell.length_b   1.000
_cell.length_c   1.000
_cell.angle_alpha   90.00
_cell.angle_beta   90.00
_cell.angle_gamma   90.00
#
_symmetry.space_group_name_H-M   'P 1'
#
loop_
_entity.id
_entity.type
_entity.pdbx_description
1 polymer ?
#
loop_
_entity_poly.entity_id
_entity_poly.type
_entity_poly.pdbx_seq_one_letter_code
_entity_poly.pdbx_strand_id
1 'polypeptide(L)'
;MFGKNLTLGRILGIEIRINVSWLFIAMLLSWALARGYFPAVHEGLQQIDYWSMGIVAVVGLFLSILLHELAHSVVAKAFGQDIKSITLWMLGGMAEMRDEPPSPRAEFLMAIAGPAASFVLAGLFHALGAALGGDGSMALAGIVAVYLGKLNLILAIFNLVPAFPLDGGRVARAALWAWTGDFTRATATAARMGSLFGLGLILLGVFALLAGGDLSGLWLVILGLFIRFAADASQARAETQHALEGEPLRRVMVPDPVVVAPGLTVAELIDGYIYRHAFEFFPVVEAGRLVGSVSLHEVRTVPPHARETTRVADILRPMTRDCVIAADASAAEALAHMQGTKRTLLMVVDGPRLVGVIALRDIMRLVSLKSVLAGTAHGD
;
A
#
# COMPACT_ATOMS: atom_id res chain seq x y z
N MET A 1 -4.05 -3.67 4.30
CA MET A 1 -3.65 -4.31 5.57
C MET A 1 -3.89 -3.32 6.71
N PHE A 2 -4.59 -3.80 7.74
CA PHE A 2 -4.85 -3.30 9.11
C PHE A 2 -5.02 -1.79 9.41
N GLY A 3 -6.23 -1.44 9.87
CA GLY A 3 -6.58 -0.16 10.50
C GLY A 3 -7.71 0.57 9.78
N LYS A 4 -8.62 1.19 10.55
CA LYS A 4 -9.56 2.19 10.01
C LYS A 4 -8.71 3.38 9.54
N ASN A 5 -8.85 3.77 8.28
CA ASN A 5 -8.26 5.01 7.78
C ASN A 5 -9.25 6.14 8.04
N LEU A 6 -8.77 7.23 8.64
CA LEU A 6 -9.53 8.46 8.83
C LEU A 6 -9.09 9.46 7.77
N THR A 7 -10.04 10.00 7.01
CA THR A 7 -9.75 11.07 6.04
C THR A 7 -9.64 12.40 6.77
N LEU A 8 -8.49 13.06 6.68
CA LEU A 8 -8.23 14.36 7.28
C LEU A 8 -8.73 15.51 6.40
N GLY A 9 -8.61 15.36 5.08
CA GLY A 9 -8.99 16.40 4.12
C GLY A 9 -8.44 16.14 2.72
N ARG A 10 -8.49 17.16 1.86
CA ARG A 10 -8.01 17.08 0.48
C ARG A 10 -7.05 18.23 0.19
N ILE A 11 -5.84 17.92 -0.29
CA ILE A 11 -4.81 18.89 -0.67
C ILE A 11 -4.45 18.66 -2.14
N LEU A 12 -4.52 19.70 -2.97
CA LEU A 12 -4.22 19.62 -4.41
C LEU A 12 -4.99 18.49 -5.13
N GLY A 13 -6.22 18.22 -4.70
CA GLY A 13 -7.04 17.15 -5.25
C GLY A 13 -6.70 15.74 -4.75
N ILE A 14 -5.74 15.57 -3.82
CA ILE A 14 -5.31 14.31 -3.21
C ILE A 14 -5.93 14.15 -1.82
N GLU A 15 -6.55 13.00 -1.53
CA GLU A 15 -7.09 12.70 -0.21
C GLU A 15 -5.98 12.41 0.79
N ILE A 16 -5.93 13.16 1.90
CA ILE A 16 -4.98 12.90 2.98
C ILE A 16 -5.67 12.05 4.03
N ARG A 17 -5.09 10.89 4.32
CA ARG A 17 -5.64 9.89 5.25
C ARG A 17 -4.62 9.56 6.33
N ILE A 18 -5.12 9.19 7.49
CA ILE A 18 -4.30 8.75 8.62
C ILE A 18 -4.79 7.40 9.12
N ASN A 19 -3.87 6.46 9.27
CA ASN A 19 -4.17 5.15 9.84
C ASN A 19 -4.08 5.22 11.37
N VAL A 20 -4.92 4.50 12.10
CA VAL A 20 -4.91 4.49 13.58
C VAL A 20 -3.54 4.09 14.16
N SER A 21 -2.75 3.26 13.46
CA SER A 21 -1.36 2.93 13.87
C SER A 21 -0.45 4.15 14.00
N TRP A 22 -0.78 5.25 13.33
CA TRP A 22 -0.08 6.52 13.44
C TRP A 22 -0.13 7.08 14.87
N LEU A 23 -1.28 7.00 15.54
CA LEU A 23 -1.44 7.52 16.90
C LEU A 23 -0.52 6.79 17.89
N PHE A 24 -0.37 5.47 17.71
CA PHE A 24 0.50 4.66 18.54
C PHE A 24 1.96 5.09 18.42
N ILE A 25 2.48 5.24 17.19
CA ILE A 25 3.87 5.67 17.01
C ILE A 25 4.08 7.12 17.42
N ALA A 26 3.09 7.99 17.22
CA ALA A 26 3.16 9.38 17.64
C ALA A 26 3.29 9.50 19.16
N MET A 27 2.52 8.70 19.91
CA MET A 27 2.65 8.62 21.37
C MET A 27 4.01 8.07 21.80
N LEU A 28 4.46 6.95 21.18
CA LEU A 28 5.75 6.33 21.50
C LEU A 28 6.93 7.27 21.24
N LEU A 29 6.95 7.95 20.08
CA LEU A 29 7.99 8.91 19.74
C LEU A 29 7.94 10.14 20.66
N SER A 30 6.75 10.66 20.96
CA SER A 30 6.61 11.80 21.87
C SER A 30 7.16 11.46 23.26
N TRP A 31 6.86 10.27 23.76
CA TRP A 31 7.42 9.75 25.02
C TRP A 31 8.93 9.58 24.95
N ALA A 32 9.46 8.98 23.89
CA ALA A 32 10.90 8.76 23.72
C ALA A 32 11.68 10.08 23.64
N LEU A 33 11.12 11.10 22.97
CA LEU A 33 11.72 12.43 22.90
C LEU A 33 11.64 13.17 24.23
N ALA A 34 10.49 13.11 24.91
CA ALA A 34 10.26 13.82 26.16
C ALA A 34 11.02 13.20 27.35
N ARG A 35 11.25 11.89 27.35
CA ARG A 35 11.91 11.16 28.46
C ARG A 35 13.35 10.75 28.17
N GLY A 36 13.75 10.70 26.91
CA GLY A 36 15.09 10.29 26.48
C GLY A 36 15.87 11.43 25.86
N TYR A 37 15.54 11.77 24.61
CA TYR A 37 16.40 12.62 23.78
C TYR A 37 16.52 14.07 24.28
N PHE A 38 15.40 14.79 24.49
CA PHE A 38 15.48 16.21 24.85
C PHE A 38 16.13 16.44 26.23
N PRO A 39 15.80 15.66 27.29
CA PRO A 39 16.49 15.78 28.57
C PRO A 39 17.99 15.49 28.49
N ALA A 40 18.42 14.56 27.63
CA ALA A 40 19.83 14.21 27.48
C ALA A 40 20.66 15.26 26.73
N VAL A 41 20.04 16.08 25.89
CA VAL A 41 20.73 17.11 25.09
C VAL A 41 20.57 18.51 25.70
N HIS A 42 19.45 18.77 26.38
CA HIS A 42 19.15 20.05 27.03
C HIS A 42 18.72 19.80 28.47
N GLU A 43 19.66 19.89 29.40
CA GLU A 43 19.41 19.69 30.83
C GLU A 43 18.72 20.91 31.47
N GLY A 44 17.97 20.66 32.56
CA GLY A 44 17.43 21.73 33.41
C GLY A 44 16.10 22.35 32.99
N LEU A 45 15.41 21.82 31.96
CA LEU A 45 14.07 22.27 31.57
C LEU A 45 12.96 21.59 32.39
N GLN A 46 11.77 22.18 32.40
CA GLN A 46 10.63 21.58 33.10
C GLN A 46 10.07 20.39 32.33
N GLN A 47 9.43 19.45 33.04
CA GLN A 47 8.86 18.26 32.41
C GLN A 47 7.81 18.60 31.32
N ILE A 48 7.05 19.67 31.53
CA ILE A 48 6.06 20.14 30.56
C ILE A 48 6.70 20.65 29.26
N ASP A 49 7.88 21.24 29.35
CA ASP A 49 8.63 21.72 28.17
C ASP A 49 9.09 20.53 27.32
N TYR A 50 9.63 19.48 27.95
CA TYR A 50 10.03 18.26 27.25
C TYR A 50 8.86 17.58 26.53
N TRP A 51 7.70 17.48 27.18
CA TRP A 51 6.49 16.93 26.53
C TRP A 51 6.00 17.81 25.39
N SER A 52 5.99 19.13 25.58
CA SER A 52 5.57 20.08 24.54
C SER A 52 6.49 20.00 23.32
N MET A 53 7.81 19.99 23.55
CA MET A 53 8.80 19.81 22.48
C MET A 53 8.65 18.46 21.79
N GLY A 54 8.44 17.37 22.54
CA GLY A 54 8.21 16.03 21.99
C GLY A 54 7.00 15.98 21.06
N ILE A 55 5.86 16.50 21.51
CA ILE A 55 4.61 16.51 20.73
C ILE A 55 4.76 17.39 19.48
N VAL A 56 5.31 18.61 19.61
CA VAL A 56 5.50 19.52 18.48
C VAL A 56 6.49 18.94 17.47
N ALA A 57 7.59 18.33 17.93
CA ALA A 57 8.56 17.66 17.06
C ALA A 57 7.94 16.49 16.30
N VAL A 58 7.10 15.66 16.94
CA VAL A 58 6.42 14.56 16.28
C VAL A 58 5.42 15.05 15.24
N VAL A 59 4.59 16.05 15.57
CA VAL A 59 3.66 16.66 14.62
C VAL A 59 4.40 17.28 13.43
N GLY A 60 5.49 18.02 13.70
CA GLY A 60 6.34 18.61 12.68
C GLY A 60 7.04 17.58 11.78
N LEU A 61 7.46 16.45 12.35
CA LEU A 61 8.04 15.33 11.59
C LEU A 61 7.01 14.75 10.62
N PHE A 62 5.78 14.50 11.08
CA PHE A 62 4.73 13.98 10.21
C PHE A 62 4.28 14.96 9.14
N LEU A 63 4.23 16.25 9.45
CA LEU A 63 4.00 17.29 8.45
C LEU A 63 5.15 17.31 7.42
N SER A 64 6.39 17.13 7.85
CA SER A 64 7.55 17.03 6.96
C SER A 64 7.46 15.82 6.02
N ILE A 65 7.08 14.66 6.55
CA ILE A 65 6.83 13.44 5.74
C ILE A 65 5.68 13.69 4.77
N LEU A 66 4.58 14.32 5.20
CA LEU A 66 3.47 14.64 4.31
C LEU A 66 3.90 15.58 3.17
N LEU A 67 4.71 16.60 3.47
CA LEU A 67 5.23 17.52 2.45
C LEU A 67 6.20 16.82 1.49
N HIS A 68 7.00 15.88 1.98
CA HIS A 68 7.85 15.01 1.17
C HIS A 68 7.02 14.18 0.18
N GLU A 69 5.98 13.50 0.65
CA GLU A 69 5.06 12.72 -0.21
C GLU A 69 4.26 13.60 -1.18
N LEU A 70 3.87 14.79 -0.75
CA LEU A 70 3.21 15.77 -1.61
C LEU A 70 4.14 16.22 -2.74
N ALA A 71 5.44 16.39 -2.49
CA ALA A 71 6.40 16.77 -3.52
C ALA A 71 6.50 15.71 -4.62
N HIS A 72 6.60 14.42 -4.26
CA HIS A 72 6.48 13.32 -5.23
C HIS A 72 5.19 13.43 -6.03
N SER A 73 4.09 13.66 -5.33
CA SER A 73 2.76 13.64 -5.92
C SER A 73 2.51 14.80 -6.89
N VAL A 74 3.05 15.98 -6.59
CA VAL A 74 2.99 17.15 -7.48
C VAL A 74 3.72 16.87 -8.79
N VAL A 75 4.92 16.31 -8.72
CA VAL A 75 5.68 15.96 -9.93
C VAL A 75 4.99 14.84 -10.72
N ALA A 76 4.46 13.83 -10.05
CA ALA A 76 3.70 12.75 -10.69
C ALA A 76 2.47 13.26 -11.46
N LYS A 77 1.71 14.18 -10.86
CA LYS A 77 0.58 14.84 -11.54
C LYS A 77 1.01 15.65 -12.76
N ALA A 78 2.18 16.29 -12.73
CA ALA A 78 2.72 16.99 -13.88
C ALA A 78 3.06 16.04 -15.05
N PHE A 79 3.30 14.76 -14.77
CA PHE A 79 3.47 13.70 -15.76
C PHE A 79 2.16 12.95 -16.08
N GLY A 80 1.01 13.43 -15.61
CA GLY A 80 -0.31 12.87 -15.92
C GLY A 80 -0.70 11.63 -15.11
N GLN A 81 0.03 11.30 -14.04
CA GLN A 81 -0.32 10.16 -13.19
C GLN A 81 -1.46 10.49 -12.21
N ASP A 82 -2.40 9.56 -12.05
CA ASP A 82 -3.51 9.69 -11.10
C ASP A 82 -3.08 9.27 -9.69
N ILE A 83 -3.11 10.24 -8.76
CA ILE A 83 -2.84 10.03 -7.34
C ILE A 83 -4.12 10.31 -6.57
N LYS A 84 -4.69 9.23 -6.01
CA LYS A 84 -5.94 9.30 -5.25
C LYS A 84 -5.74 9.84 -3.86
N SER A 85 -4.77 9.28 -3.15
CA SER A 85 -4.64 9.51 -1.72
C SER A 85 -3.20 9.33 -1.23
N ILE A 86 -2.88 10.01 -0.14
CA ILE A 86 -1.68 9.81 0.66
C ILE A 86 -2.15 9.33 2.03
N THR A 87 -1.70 8.17 2.47
CA THR A 87 -2.03 7.61 3.77
C THR A 87 -0.80 7.60 4.67
N LEU A 88 -0.88 8.30 5.80
CA LEU A 88 0.15 8.28 6.84
C LEU A 88 -0.08 7.09 7.79
N TRP A 89 0.96 6.31 8.03
CA TRP A 89 0.95 5.14 8.90
C TRP A 89 2.18 5.12 9.82
N MET A 90 2.33 4.07 10.64
CA MET A 90 3.40 3.97 11.62
C MET A 90 4.82 4.18 11.07
N LEU A 91 5.09 3.78 9.82
CA LEU A 91 6.43 3.74 9.25
C LEU A 91 6.67 4.78 8.14
N GLY A 92 5.79 5.79 7.99
CA GLY A 92 5.92 6.83 6.95
C GLY A 92 4.60 7.24 6.27
N GLY A 93 4.70 7.76 5.05
CA GLY A 93 3.56 7.99 4.15
C GLY A 93 3.58 7.03 2.98
N MET A 94 2.40 6.66 2.47
CA MET A 94 2.28 5.92 1.21
C MET A 94 1.27 6.62 0.32
N ALA A 95 1.74 7.04 -0.86
CA ALA A 95 0.87 7.51 -1.93
C ALA A 95 0.29 6.33 -2.72
N GLU A 96 -1.03 6.29 -2.86
CA GLU A 96 -1.71 5.33 -3.74
C GLU A 96 -1.62 5.81 -5.19
N MET A 97 -0.63 5.29 -5.91
CA MET A 97 -0.45 5.46 -7.35
C MET A 97 -1.06 4.26 -8.10
N ARG A 98 -1.78 4.53 -9.18
CA ARG A 98 -2.41 3.51 -10.04
C ARG A 98 -1.48 3.00 -11.14
N ASP A 99 -0.67 3.90 -11.68
CA ASP A 99 0.04 3.68 -12.94
C ASP A 99 1.55 3.59 -12.72
N GLU A 100 2.21 2.82 -13.59
CA GLU A 100 3.67 2.81 -13.66
C GLU A 100 4.20 4.15 -14.21
N PRO A 101 5.46 4.52 -13.89
CA PRO A 101 6.09 5.70 -14.47
C PRO A 101 6.10 5.65 -16.00
N PRO A 102 5.68 6.72 -16.72
CA PRO A 102 5.59 6.68 -18.18
C PRO A 102 6.95 6.74 -18.89
N SER A 103 8.01 7.12 -18.18
CA SER A 103 9.37 7.19 -18.74
C SER A 103 10.43 7.18 -17.63
N PRO A 104 11.69 6.82 -17.94
CA PRO A 104 12.79 6.89 -16.96
C PRO A 104 12.97 8.30 -16.38
N ARG A 105 12.80 9.32 -17.22
CA ARG A 105 12.88 10.72 -16.80
C ARG A 105 11.78 11.10 -15.82
N ALA A 106 10.54 10.66 -16.08
CA ALA A 106 9.44 10.88 -15.16
C ALA A 106 9.74 10.21 -13.80
N GLU A 107 10.20 8.96 -13.82
CA GLU A 107 10.56 8.26 -12.59
C GLU A 107 11.65 8.98 -11.78
N PHE A 108 12.74 9.39 -12.43
CA PHE A 108 13.84 10.11 -11.79
C PHE A 108 13.37 11.41 -11.13
N LEU A 109 12.62 12.24 -11.86
CA LEU A 109 12.14 13.53 -11.36
C LEU A 109 11.13 13.37 -10.23
N MET A 110 10.26 12.37 -10.32
CA MET A 110 9.36 12.03 -9.23
C MET A 110 10.15 11.59 -8.00
N ALA A 111 11.11 10.68 -8.14
CA ALA A 111 11.88 10.15 -7.01
C ALA A 111 12.72 11.22 -6.30
N ILE A 112 13.31 12.17 -7.02
CA ILE A 112 14.14 13.22 -6.39
C ILE A 112 13.31 14.33 -5.73
N ALA A 113 12.02 14.47 -6.06
CA ALA A 113 11.17 15.54 -5.58
C ALA A 113 11.01 15.56 -4.05
N GLY A 114 10.77 14.38 -3.44
CA GLY A 114 10.67 14.22 -1.99
C GLY A 114 11.97 14.62 -1.27
N PRO A 115 13.12 14.00 -1.59
CA PRO A 115 14.41 14.38 -1.02
C PRO A 115 14.74 15.86 -1.19
N ALA A 116 14.45 16.46 -2.36
CA ALA A 116 14.66 17.89 -2.59
C ALA A 116 13.79 18.75 -1.64
N ALA A 117 12.52 18.40 -1.47
CA ALA A 117 11.64 19.08 -0.52
C ALA A 117 12.15 18.93 0.93
N SER A 118 12.62 17.75 1.31
CA SER A 118 13.22 17.52 2.63
C SER A 118 14.52 18.30 2.84
N PHE A 119 15.39 18.44 1.84
CA PHE A 119 16.56 19.32 1.96
C PHE A 119 16.18 20.79 2.15
N VAL A 120 15.17 21.27 1.42
CA VAL A 120 14.65 22.63 1.59
C VAL A 120 14.09 22.81 3.00
N LEU A 121 13.27 21.88 3.49
CA LEU A 121 12.74 21.91 4.85
C LEU A 121 13.86 21.86 5.90
N ALA A 122 14.90 21.05 5.68
CA ALA A 122 16.05 20.99 6.56
C ALA A 122 16.72 22.37 6.72
N GLY A 123 16.96 23.05 5.60
CA GLY A 123 17.53 24.40 5.58
C GLY A 123 16.62 25.43 6.26
N LEU A 124 15.32 25.42 5.95
CA LEU A 124 14.33 26.34 6.53
C LEU A 124 14.21 26.17 8.05
N PHE A 125 14.11 24.93 8.54
CA PHE A 125 14.04 24.66 9.97
C PHE A 125 15.34 24.99 10.70
N HIS A 126 16.50 24.79 10.07
CA HIS A 126 17.77 25.20 10.64
C HIS A 126 17.89 26.73 10.73
N ALA A 127 17.51 27.45 9.68
CA ALA A 127 17.47 28.92 9.67
C ALA A 127 16.49 29.47 10.71
N LEU A 128 15.30 28.86 10.83
CA LEU A 128 14.32 29.20 11.86
C LEU A 128 14.88 28.95 13.26
N GLY A 129 15.56 27.82 13.47
CA GLY A 129 16.23 27.50 14.72
C GLY A 129 17.29 28.52 15.11
N ALA A 130 18.10 28.98 14.15
CA ALA A 130 19.09 30.02 14.37
C ALA A 130 18.45 31.39 14.68
N ALA A 131 17.35 31.74 14.01
CA ALA A 131 16.62 32.99 14.24
C ALA A 131 15.88 33.03 15.59
N LEU A 132 15.47 31.87 16.10
CA LEU A 132 14.80 31.71 17.39
C LEU A 132 15.77 31.35 18.54
N GLY A 133 17.08 31.25 18.26
CA GLY A 133 18.10 30.98 19.26
C GLY A 133 18.29 32.18 20.19
N GLY A 134 18.16 31.98 21.49
CA GLY A 134 18.25 33.02 22.52
C GLY A 134 17.65 32.56 23.84
N ASP A 135 17.46 33.48 24.79
CA ASP A 135 16.86 33.19 26.10
C ASP A 135 15.33 33.33 26.07
N GLY A 136 14.63 32.56 26.91
CA GLY A 136 13.18 32.65 27.10
C GLY A 136 12.36 31.60 26.33
N SER A 137 11.05 31.83 26.22
CA SER A 137 10.10 30.84 25.67
C SER A 137 10.30 30.53 24.19
N MET A 138 10.92 31.44 23.43
CA MET A 138 11.24 31.23 22.00
C MET A 138 12.41 30.26 21.82
N ALA A 139 13.25 30.07 22.83
CA ALA A 139 14.37 29.12 22.81
C ALA A 139 13.90 27.68 22.58
N LEU A 140 12.78 27.29 23.21
CA LEU A 140 12.19 25.95 23.05
C LEU A 140 11.77 25.69 21.59
N ALA A 141 11.16 26.69 20.94
CA ALA A 141 10.80 26.61 19.53
C ALA A 141 12.04 26.51 18.64
N GLY A 142 13.11 27.24 18.98
CA GLY A 142 14.41 27.13 18.30
C GLY A 142 15.02 25.73 18.39
N ILE A 143 15.02 25.12 19.58
CA ILE A 143 15.50 23.75 19.82
C ILE A 143 14.74 22.74 18.95
N VAL A 144 13.41 22.82 18.95
CA VAL A 144 12.56 21.92 18.14
C VAL A 144 12.78 22.15 16.65
N ALA A 145 12.92 23.40 16.21
CA ALA A 145 13.20 23.72 14.81
C ALA A 145 14.54 23.12 14.36
N VAL A 146 15.63 23.30 15.12
CA VAL A 146 16.93 22.67 14.80
C VAL A 146 16.79 21.14 14.74
N TYR A 147 16.04 20.54 15.66
CA TYR A 147 15.79 19.10 15.66
C TYR A 147 15.03 18.63 14.40
N LEU A 148 13.95 19.32 14.02
CA LEU A 148 13.20 19.06 12.78
C LEU A 148 14.07 19.23 11.53
N GLY A 149 14.98 20.22 11.54
CA GLY A 149 15.95 20.42 10.47
C GLY A 149 16.88 19.22 10.32
N LYS A 150 17.43 18.72 11.43
CA LYS A 150 18.25 17.50 11.46
C LYS A 150 17.47 16.28 10.94
N LEU A 151 16.23 16.10 11.38
CA LEU A 151 15.40 14.97 10.93
C LEU A 151 15.09 15.03 9.42
N ASN A 152 14.78 16.22 8.88
CA ASN A 152 14.57 16.38 7.45
C ASN A 152 15.84 16.11 6.63
N LEU A 153 17.01 16.49 7.15
CA LEU A 153 18.29 16.18 6.53
C LEU A 153 18.54 14.67 6.51
N ILE A 154 18.33 13.99 7.64
CA ILE A 154 18.45 12.53 7.75
C ILE A 154 17.46 11.85 6.80
N LEU A 155 16.20 12.32 6.76
CA LEU A 155 15.16 11.79 5.87
C LEU A 155 15.57 11.92 4.39
N ALA A 156 16.14 13.06 3.98
CA ALA A 156 16.59 13.28 2.60
C ALA A 156 17.77 12.38 2.23
N ILE A 157 18.80 12.31 3.09
CA ILE A 157 20.01 11.50 2.85
C ILE A 157 19.65 10.02 2.83
N PHE A 158 18.88 9.56 3.82
CA PHE A 158 18.48 8.16 3.91
C PHE A 158 17.62 7.77 2.70
N ASN A 159 16.66 8.61 2.29
CA ASN A 159 15.87 8.32 1.10
C ASN A 159 16.70 8.35 -0.20
N LEU A 160 17.87 8.99 -0.26
CA LEU A 160 18.74 8.96 -1.43
C LEU A 160 19.67 7.74 -1.51
N VAL A 161 19.68 6.86 -0.50
CA VAL A 161 20.42 5.60 -0.57
C VAL A 161 19.91 4.78 -1.78
N PRO A 162 20.79 4.22 -2.63
CA PRO A 162 20.40 3.46 -3.82
C PRO A 162 19.90 2.05 -3.45
N ALA A 163 18.82 2.00 -2.68
CA ALA A 163 18.23 0.79 -2.12
C ALA A 163 16.71 0.89 -2.22
N PHE A 164 16.09 0.07 -3.07
CA PHE A 164 14.63 0.01 -3.14
C PHE A 164 14.07 -0.53 -1.80
N PRO A 165 12.96 0.00 -1.24
CA PRO A 165 11.97 0.92 -1.81
C PRO A 165 12.25 2.42 -1.60
N LEU A 166 13.43 2.81 -1.11
CA LEU A 166 13.78 4.22 -0.92
C LEU A 166 13.83 4.94 -2.27
N ASP A 167 13.69 6.27 -2.25
CA ASP A 167 13.68 7.06 -3.47
C ASP A 167 14.98 6.96 -4.28
N GLY A 168 16.12 6.81 -3.63
CA GLY A 168 17.41 6.58 -4.26
C GLY A 168 17.45 5.25 -5.00
N GLY A 169 16.71 4.25 -4.51
CA GLY A 169 16.44 3.00 -5.23
C GLY A 169 15.63 3.24 -6.51
N ARG A 170 14.63 4.13 -6.47
CA ARG A 170 13.85 4.53 -7.66
C ARG A 170 14.68 5.38 -8.63
N VAL A 171 15.56 6.24 -8.12
CA VAL A 171 16.55 6.96 -8.93
C VAL A 171 17.50 6.00 -9.63
N ALA A 172 18.05 5.01 -8.90
CA ALA A 172 18.91 3.97 -9.48
C ALA A 172 18.16 3.15 -10.52
N ARG A 173 16.90 2.78 -10.25
CA ARG A 173 16.03 2.08 -11.19
C ARG A 173 15.78 2.89 -12.45
N ALA A 174 15.48 4.18 -12.33
CA ALA A 174 15.31 5.07 -13.47
C ALA A 174 16.59 5.16 -14.33
N ALA A 175 17.76 5.25 -13.70
CA ALA A 175 19.03 5.27 -14.40
C ALA A 175 19.31 3.93 -15.13
N LEU A 176 19.08 2.81 -14.46
CA LEU A 176 19.20 1.48 -15.05
C LEU A 176 18.21 1.27 -16.20
N TRP A 177 16.98 1.75 -16.06
CA TRP A 177 15.96 1.66 -17.11
C TRP A 177 16.34 2.51 -18.32
N ALA A 178 16.83 3.74 -18.09
CA ALA A 178 17.33 4.60 -19.18
C ALA A 178 18.52 3.96 -19.93
N TRP A 179 19.37 3.23 -19.22
CA TRP A 179 20.53 2.56 -19.82
C TRP A 179 20.19 1.26 -20.54
N THR A 180 19.34 0.42 -19.95
CA THR A 180 19.03 -0.92 -20.45
C THR A 180 17.84 -0.96 -21.42
N GLY A 181 16.94 0.02 -21.35
CA GLY A 181 15.65 -0.01 -22.05
C GLY A 181 14.62 -0.97 -21.45
N ASP A 182 14.97 -1.72 -20.39
CA ASP A 182 14.14 -2.78 -19.81
C ASP A 182 13.77 -2.43 -18.36
N PHE A 183 12.51 -2.03 -18.16
CA PHE A 183 11.97 -1.64 -16.86
C PHE A 183 11.94 -2.79 -15.85
N THR A 184 11.66 -4.01 -16.33
CA THR A 184 11.56 -5.21 -15.48
C THR A 184 12.94 -5.57 -14.93
N ARG A 185 13.97 -5.59 -15.78
CA ARG A 185 15.36 -5.83 -15.35
C ARG A 185 15.88 -4.74 -14.43
N ALA A 186 15.55 -3.48 -14.72
CA ALA A 186 15.91 -2.35 -13.86
C ALA A 186 15.26 -2.49 -12.47
N THR A 187 13.98 -2.85 -12.41
CA THR A 187 13.23 -3.08 -11.17
C THR A 187 13.82 -4.23 -10.35
N ALA A 188 14.08 -5.39 -10.98
CA ALA A 188 14.70 -6.53 -10.31
C ALA A 188 16.10 -6.20 -9.76
N THR A 189 16.88 -5.39 -10.48
CA THR A 189 18.22 -4.99 -10.03
C THR A 189 18.15 -4.01 -8.86
N ALA A 190 17.29 -2.99 -8.93
CA ALA A 190 17.07 -2.05 -7.84
C ALA A 190 16.52 -2.74 -6.57
N ALA A 191 15.60 -3.70 -6.73
CA ALA A 191 15.09 -4.52 -5.63
C ALA A 191 16.20 -5.35 -4.96
N ARG A 192 17.07 -5.98 -5.75
CA ARG A 192 18.26 -6.70 -5.23
C ARG A 192 19.20 -5.80 -4.45
N MET A 193 19.49 -4.59 -4.95
CA MET A 193 20.30 -3.61 -4.22
C MET A 193 19.66 -3.26 -2.87
N GLY A 194 18.35 -3.07 -2.84
CA GLY A 194 17.57 -2.87 -1.61
C GLY A 194 17.66 -4.03 -0.62
N SER A 195 17.46 -5.26 -1.10
CA SER A 195 17.52 -6.49 -0.30
C SER A 195 18.92 -6.72 0.29
N LEU A 196 19.98 -6.44 -0.47
CA LEU A 196 21.38 -6.50 0.00
C LEU A 196 21.69 -5.41 1.02
N PHE A 197 21.21 -4.18 0.80
CA PHE A 197 21.36 -3.10 1.77
C PHE A 197 20.66 -3.43 3.10
N GLY A 198 19.42 -3.93 3.05
CA GLY A 198 18.69 -4.40 4.22
C GLY A 198 19.42 -5.53 4.95
N LEU A 199 19.99 -6.49 4.23
CA LEU A 199 20.84 -7.54 4.82
C LEU A 199 22.08 -6.95 5.52
N GLY A 200 22.75 -5.97 4.90
CA GLY A 200 23.88 -5.25 5.50
C GLY A 200 23.51 -4.58 6.82
N LEU A 201 22.35 -3.91 6.90
CA LEU A 201 21.84 -3.32 8.14
C LEU A 201 21.56 -4.36 9.22
N ILE A 202 21.00 -5.52 8.85
CA ILE A 202 20.77 -6.63 9.78
C ILE A 202 22.09 -7.13 10.34
N LEU A 203 23.07 -7.42 9.48
CA LEU A 203 24.38 -7.92 9.90
C LEU A 203 25.09 -6.91 10.81
N LEU A 204 25.04 -5.62 10.46
CA LEU A 204 25.60 -4.54 11.28
C LEU A 204 24.90 -4.43 12.63
N GLY A 205 23.57 -4.51 12.67
CA GLY A 205 22.79 -4.46 13.91
C GLY A 205 23.06 -5.65 14.83
N VAL A 206 23.12 -6.86 14.26
CA VAL A 206 23.50 -8.08 15.00
C VAL A 206 24.92 -7.97 15.53
N PHE A 207 25.87 -7.52 14.71
CA PHE A 207 27.25 -7.29 15.16
C PHE A 207 27.31 -6.29 16.31
N ALA A 208 26.59 -5.16 16.23
CA ALA A 208 26.54 -4.16 17.29
C ALA A 208 26.01 -4.75 18.61
N LEU A 209 24.97 -5.58 18.57
CA LEU A 209 24.44 -6.27 19.76
C LEU A 209 25.45 -7.26 20.36
N LEU A 210 26.14 -8.02 19.51
CA LEU A 210 27.14 -9.00 19.95
C LEU A 210 28.43 -8.36 20.46
N ALA A 211 28.79 -7.18 19.96
CA ALA A 211 29.96 -6.40 20.39
C ALA A 211 29.75 -5.65 21.73
N GLY A 212 28.63 -5.91 22.43
CA GLY A 212 28.29 -5.26 23.70
C GLY A 212 27.62 -3.89 23.53
N GLY A 213 27.11 -3.56 22.34
CA GLY A 213 26.38 -2.33 22.07
C GLY A 213 24.97 -2.31 22.68
N ASP A 214 24.42 -1.11 22.79
CA ASP A 214 23.08 -0.85 23.32
C ASP A 214 21.95 -1.45 22.44
N LEU A 215 20.71 -1.33 22.91
CA LEU A 215 19.49 -1.68 22.16
C LEU A 215 19.35 -0.94 20.81
N SER A 216 20.22 0.02 20.49
CA SER A 216 20.31 0.67 19.17
C SER A 216 20.60 -0.32 18.05
N GLY A 217 21.36 -1.39 18.32
CA GLY A 217 21.61 -2.46 17.34
C GLY A 217 20.33 -3.19 16.93
N LEU A 218 19.37 -3.35 17.85
CA LEU A 218 18.06 -3.95 17.56
C LEU A 218 17.26 -3.08 16.58
N TRP A 219 17.38 -1.75 16.67
CA TRP A 219 16.72 -0.83 15.74
C TRP A 219 17.25 -0.99 14.31
N LEU A 220 18.56 -1.18 14.15
CA LEU A 220 19.17 -1.46 12.83
C LEU A 220 18.68 -2.79 12.25
N VAL A 221 18.55 -3.83 13.09
CA VAL A 221 17.98 -5.12 12.66
C VAL A 221 16.54 -4.96 12.18
N ILE A 222 15.69 -4.27 12.95
CA ILE A 222 14.29 -4.02 12.59
C ILE A 222 14.21 -3.21 11.27
N LEU A 223 15.02 -2.16 11.14
CA LEU A 223 15.07 -1.35 9.92
C LEU A 223 15.52 -2.17 8.70
N GLY A 224 16.57 -2.98 8.85
CA GLY A 224 17.07 -3.84 7.78
C GLY A 224 16.06 -4.92 7.35
N LEU A 225 15.36 -5.53 8.32
CA LEU A 225 14.26 -6.46 8.05
C LEU A 225 13.12 -5.78 7.28
N PHE A 226 12.76 -4.56 7.68
CA PHE A 226 11.71 -3.79 7.02
C PHE A 226 12.07 -3.47 5.57
N ILE A 227 13.27 -2.94 5.32
CA ILE A 227 13.72 -2.62 3.95
C ILE A 227 13.71 -3.87 3.08
N ARG A 228 14.23 -4.99 3.60
CA ARG A 228 14.25 -6.26 2.88
C ARG A 228 12.84 -6.75 2.55
N PHE A 229 11.96 -6.79 3.54
CA PHE A 229 10.57 -7.20 3.34
C PHE A 229 9.86 -6.31 2.31
N ALA A 230 10.06 -5.00 2.37
CA ALA A 230 9.44 -4.06 1.44
C ALA A 230 10.00 -4.19 0.00
N ALA A 231 11.30 -4.44 -0.15
CA ALA A 231 11.93 -4.72 -1.44
C ALA A 231 11.37 -6.01 -2.06
N ASP A 232 11.35 -7.11 -1.29
CA ASP A 232 10.86 -8.40 -1.73
C ASP A 232 9.35 -8.34 -2.08
N ALA A 233 8.55 -7.66 -1.26
CA ALA A 233 7.12 -7.47 -1.51
C ALA A 233 6.84 -6.65 -2.77
N SER A 234 7.64 -5.61 -3.04
CA SER A 234 7.48 -4.83 -4.25
C SER A 234 7.87 -5.59 -5.51
N GLN A 235 8.92 -6.42 -5.44
CA GLN A 235 9.31 -7.29 -6.54
C GLN A 235 8.22 -8.31 -6.85
N ALA A 236 7.70 -8.99 -5.83
CA ALA A 236 6.61 -9.96 -5.99
C ALA A 236 5.35 -9.32 -6.61
N ARG A 237 5.05 -8.07 -6.26
CA ARG A 237 3.93 -7.31 -6.85
C ARG A 237 4.18 -7.01 -8.33
N ALA A 238 5.36 -6.52 -8.69
CA ALA A 238 5.72 -6.23 -10.07
C ALA A 238 5.67 -7.49 -10.94
N GLU A 239 6.23 -8.60 -10.46
CA GLU A 239 6.19 -9.90 -11.15
C GLU A 239 4.76 -10.41 -11.35
N THR A 240 3.91 -10.30 -10.32
CA THR A 240 2.50 -10.67 -10.42
C THR A 240 1.78 -9.83 -11.47
N GLN A 241 2.03 -8.53 -11.49
CA GLN A 241 1.38 -7.61 -12.42
C GLN A 241 1.83 -7.88 -13.86
N HIS A 242 3.14 -8.06 -14.08
CA HIS A 242 3.69 -8.41 -15.39
C HIS A 242 3.22 -9.78 -15.90
N ALA A 243 3.09 -10.78 -15.01
CA ALA A 243 2.58 -12.10 -15.38
C ALA A 243 1.12 -12.05 -15.87
N LEU A 244 0.34 -11.07 -15.41
CA LEU A 244 -1.06 -10.87 -15.77
C LEU A 244 -1.25 -9.84 -16.89
N GLU A 245 -0.20 -9.10 -17.24
CA GLU A 245 -0.23 -8.09 -18.28
C GLU A 245 -0.51 -8.73 -19.65
N GLY A 246 -1.47 -8.17 -20.38
CA GLY A 246 -1.89 -8.69 -21.68
C GLY A 246 -2.67 -10.03 -21.64
N GLU A 247 -2.90 -10.64 -20.48
CA GLU A 247 -3.75 -11.83 -20.38
C GLU A 247 -5.23 -11.44 -20.35
N PRO A 248 -6.03 -11.84 -21.35
CA PRO A 248 -7.44 -11.53 -21.40
C PRO A 248 -8.17 -12.27 -20.28
N LEU A 249 -9.09 -11.59 -19.58
CA LEU A 249 -9.85 -12.18 -18.48
C LEU A 249 -10.61 -13.44 -18.91
N ARG A 250 -11.09 -13.48 -20.16
CA ARG A 250 -11.81 -14.64 -20.73
C ARG A 250 -11.01 -15.94 -20.71
N ARG A 251 -9.68 -15.88 -20.70
CA ARG A 251 -8.82 -17.08 -20.67
C ARG A 251 -8.68 -17.66 -19.26
N VAL A 252 -8.92 -16.85 -18.23
CA VAL A 252 -8.69 -17.20 -16.82
C VAL A 252 -10.00 -17.45 -16.09
N MET A 253 -11.09 -16.81 -16.52
CA MET A 253 -12.41 -17.00 -15.91
C MET A 253 -12.92 -18.44 -16.09
N VAL A 254 -13.79 -18.85 -15.17
CA VAL A 254 -14.60 -20.04 -15.31
C VAL A 254 -15.82 -19.66 -16.17
N PRO A 255 -15.93 -20.15 -17.42
CA PRO A 255 -17.09 -19.89 -18.27
C PRO A 255 -18.31 -20.65 -17.77
N ASP A 256 -19.49 -20.18 -18.19
CA ASP A 256 -20.78 -20.85 -17.96
C ASP A 256 -21.00 -21.30 -16.50
N PRO A 257 -20.95 -20.37 -15.53
CA PRO A 257 -21.11 -20.69 -14.12
C PRO A 257 -22.50 -21.25 -13.83
N VAL A 258 -22.62 -22.03 -12.76
CA VAL A 258 -23.93 -22.48 -12.27
C VAL A 258 -24.70 -21.26 -11.78
N VAL A 259 -25.84 -20.98 -12.42
CA VAL A 259 -26.73 -19.85 -12.10
C VAL A 259 -28.06 -20.34 -11.54
N VAL A 260 -28.74 -19.46 -10.81
CA VAL A 260 -30.05 -19.73 -10.22
C VAL A 260 -31.09 -18.72 -10.68
N ALA A 261 -32.34 -19.14 -10.81
CA ALA A 261 -33.46 -18.26 -11.16
C ALA A 261 -33.97 -17.52 -9.91
N PRO A 262 -34.45 -16.27 -10.04
CA PRO A 262 -34.99 -15.51 -8.90
C PRO A 262 -36.27 -16.13 -8.32
N GLY A 263 -37.00 -16.91 -9.12
CA GLY A 263 -38.24 -17.56 -8.70
C GLY A 263 -38.07 -18.82 -7.85
N LEU A 264 -36.86 -19.38 -7.75
CA LEU A 264 -36.57 -20.55 -6.91
C LEU A 264 -36.85 -20.24 -5.44
N THR A 265 -37.33 -21.22 -4.70
CA THR A 265 -37.41 -21.14 -3.24
C THR A 265 -36.04 -21.34 -2.61
N VAL A 266 -35.86 -20.86 -1.38
CA VAL A 266 -34.62 -21.07 -0.63
C VAL A 266 -34.37 -22.56 -0.35
N ALA A 267 -35.43 -23.35 -0.14
CA ALA A 267 -35.34 -24.80 0.00
C ALA A 267 -34.79 -25.47 -1.27
N GLU A 268 -35.34 -25.14 -2.44
CA GLU A 268 -34.86 -25.65 -3.73
C GLU A 268 -33.42 -25.21 -4.03
N LEU A 269 -33.04 -23.99 -3.64
CA LEU A 269 -31.65 -23.53 -3.75
C LEU A 269 -30.71 -24.41 -2.91
N ILE A 270 -31.09 -24.71 -1.66
CA ILE A 270 -30.26 -25.53 -0.76
C ILE A 270 -30.10 -26.95 -1.32
N ASP A 271 -31.22 -27.61 -1.59
CA ASP A 271 -31.21 -29.04 -1.96
C ASP A 271 -30.74 -29.27 -3.39
N GLY A 272 -31.18 -28.42 -4.32
CA GLY A 272 -30.89 -28.56 -5.75
C GLY A 272 -29.51 -28.04 -6.15
N TYR A 273 -28.96 -27.06 -5.43
CA TYR A 273 -27.74 -26.37 -5.82
C TYR A 273 -26.64 -26.41 -4.76
N ILE A 274 -26.92 -25.99 -3.52
CA ILE A 274 -25.88 -25.88 -2.49
C ILE A 274 -25.32 -27.26 -2.13
N TYR A 275 -26.16 -28.23 -1.81
CA TYR A 275 -25.70 -29.59 -1.48
C TYR A 275 -25.12 -30.33 -2.69
N ARG A 276 -25.56 -30.00 -3.90
CA ARG A 276 -25.10 -30.66 -5.12
C ARG A 276 -23.75 -30.15 -5.62
N HIS A 277 -23.55 -28.84 -5.58
CA HIS A 277 -22.36 -28.19 -6.14
C HIS A 277 -21.35 -27.76 -5.08
N ALA A 278 -21.74 -27.72 -3.80
CA ALA A 278 -20.92 -27.26 -2.68
C ALA A 278 -20.34 -25.86 -2.87
N PHE A 279 -21.05 -25.00 -3.61
CA PHE A 279 -20.67 -23.59 -3.78
C PHE A 279 -21.35 -22.72 -2.72
N GLU A 280 -20.64 -21.70 -2.26
CA GLU A 280 -21.14 -20.73 -1.27
C GLU A 280 -21.78 -19.49 -1.92
N PHE A 281 -21.69 -19.36 -3.25
CA PHE A 281 -22.10 -18.19 -4.01
C PHE A 281 -22.72 -18.61 -5.34
N PHE A 282 -23.86 -18.00 -5.68
CA PHE A 282 -24.57 -18.23 -6.93
C PHE A 282 -24.98 -16.90 -7.59
N PRO A 283 -24.60 -16.66 -8.85
CA PRO A 283 -25.18 -15.60 -9.65
C PRO A 283 -26.67 -15.87 -9.90
N VAL A 284 -27.49 -14.83 -9.77
CA VAL A 284 -28.93 -14.90 -10.06
C VAL A 284 -29.18 -14.29 -11.43
N VAL A 285 -29.79 -15.06 -12.33
CA VAL A 285 -30.03 -14.68 -13.72
C VAL A 285 -31.51 -14.82 -14.05
N GLU A 286 -32.08 -13.80 -14.71
CA GLU A 286 -33.46 -13.78 -15.19
C GLU A 286 -33.48 -13.42 -16.68
N ALA A 287 -34.14 -14.24 -17.51
CA ALA A 287 -34.21 -14.05 -18.96
C ALA A 287 -32.83 -13.78 -19.62
N GLY A 288 -31.77 -14.45 -19.14
CA GLY A 288 -30.40 -14.31 -19.64
C GLY A 288 -29.68 -13.03 -19.20
N ARG A 289 -30.26 -12.24 -18.28
CA ARG A 289 -29.65 -11.04 -17.70
C ARG A 289 -29.24 -11.28 -16.26
N LEU A 290 -28.05 -10.80 -15.88
CA LEU A 290 -27.61 -10.83 -14.50
C LEU A 290 -28.42 -9.84 -13.67
N VAL A 291 -29.13 -10.33 -12.65
CA VAL A 291 -29.96 -9.48 -11.76
C VAL A 291 -29.30 -9.27 -10.40
N GLY A 292 -28.46 -10.20 -9.96
CA GLY A 292 -27.78 -10.11 -8.68
C GLY A 292 -27.04 -11.38 -8.31
N SER A 293 -26.89 -11.61 -7.01
CA SER A 293 -26.26 -12.80 -6.46
C SER A 293 -26.88 -13.18 -5.13
N VAL A 294 -26.76 -14.46 -4.77
CA VAL A 294 -27.11 -14.98 -3.46
C VAL A 294 -25.94 -15.80 -2.92
N SER A 295 -25.61 -15.62 -1.65
CA SER A 295 -24.59 -16.42 -0.97
C SER A 295 -25.19 -17.21 0.19
N LEU A 296 -24.40 -18.13 0.73
CA LEU A 296 -24.75 -18.89 1.91
C LEU A 296 -25.09 -17.99 3.11
N HIS A 297 -24.53 -16.77 3.17
CA HIS A 297 -24.83 -15.81 4.22
C HIS A 297 -26.31 -15.38 4.20
N GLU A 298 -26.84 -15.01 3.03
CA GLU A 298 -28.25 -14.63 2.89
C GLU A 298 -29.18 -15.80 3.16
N VAL A 299 -28.83 -16.99 2.66
CA VAL A 299 -29.59 -18.23 2.92
C VAL A 299 -29.70 -18.54 4.42
N ARG A 300 -28.61 -18.31 5.17
CA ARG A 300 -28.59 -18.51 6.64
C ARG A 300 -29.48 -17.53 7.40
N THR A 301 -29.80 -16.36 6.85
CA THR A 301 -30.74 -15.42 7.48
C THR A 301 -32.20 -15.88 7.40
N VAL A 302 -32.50 -16.86 6.54
CA VAL A 302 -33.86 -17.41 6.39
C VAL A 302 -34.09 -18.57 7.36
N PRO A 303 -35.07 -18.44 8.29
CA PRO A 303 -35.42 -19.51 9.22
C PRO A 303 -35.86 -20.79 8.49
N PRO A 304 -35.58 -22.01 9.01
CA PRO A 304 -35.91 -23.26 8.34
C PRO A 304 -37.37 -23.37 7.87
N HIS A 305 -38.34 -22.96 8.70
CA HIS A 305 -39.77 -23.03 8.38
C HIS A 305 -40.22 -22.10 7.24
N ALA A 306 -39.44 -21.06 6.92
CA ALA A 306 -39.77 -20.08 5.89
C ALA A 306 -39.09 -20.40 4.53
N ARG A 307 -38.20 -21.40 4.49
CA ARG A 307 -37.39 -21.69 3.29
C ARG A 307 -38.19 -22.22 2.11
N GLU A 308 -39.31 -22.89 2.37
CA GLU A 308 -40.20 -23.41 1.34
C GLU A 308 -41.02 -22.32 0.65
N THR A 309 -41.21 -21.16 1.29
CA THR A 309 -42.05 -20.07 0.75
C THR A 309 -41.23 -18.84 0.33
N THR A 310 -40.10 -18.59 0.98
CA THR A 310 -39.20 -17.48 0.64
C THR A 310 -38.51 -17.77 -0.68
N ARG A 311 -38.52 -16.81 -1.61
CA ARG A 311 -37.87 -16.91 -2.91
C ARG A 311 -36.46 -16.36 -2.88
N VAL A 312 -35.63 -16.80 -3.83
CA VAL A 312 -34.28 -16.25 -4.04
C VAL A 312 -34.36 -14.74 -4.34
N ALA A 313 -35.40 -14.27 -5.03
CA ALA A 313 -35.66 -12.85 -5.26
C ALA A 313 -35.78 -12.04 -3.95
N ASP A 314 -36.31 -12.63 -2.88
CA ASP A 314 -36.56 -11.93 -1.60
C ASP A 314 -35.27 -11.73 -0.79
N ILE A 315 -34.26 -12.58 -1.02
CA ILE A 315 -32.95 -12.53 -0.36
C ILE A 315 -31.82 -12.13 -1.31
N LEU A 316 -32.17 -11.69 -2.52
CA LEU A 316 -31.23 -11.32 -3.55
C LEU A 316 -30.39 -10.11 -3.13
N ARG A 317 -29.07 -10.21 -3.30
CA ARG A 317 -28.23 -9.02 -3.32
C ARG A 317 -28.22 -8.40 -4.72
N PRO A 318 -28.60 -7.13 -4.86
CA PRO A 318 -28.57 -6.44 -6.14
C PRO A 318 -27.18 -6.44 -6.78
N MET A 319 -27.16 -6.46 -8.11
CA MET A 319 -25.94 -6.25 -8.87
C MET A 319 -25.34 -4.88 -8.55
N THR A 320 -24.17 -4.87 -7.91
CA THR A 320 -23.37 -3.66 -7.64
C THR A 320 -22.12 -3.67 -8.49
N ARG A 321 -21.60 -2.49 -8.84
CA ARG A 321 -20.38 -2.34 -9.65
C ARG A 321 -19.17 -3.04 -9.03
N ASP A 322 -19.15 -3.21 -7.71
CA ASP A 322 -18.07 -3.87 -6.99
C ASP A 322 -18.01 -5.39 -7.22
N CYS A 323 -19.13 -5.99 -7.66
CA CYS A 323 -19.23 -7.45 -7.83
C CYS A 323 -19.06 -7.91 -9.29
N VAL A 324 -18.99 -6.98 -10.23
CA VAL A 324 -18.97 -7.28 -11.67
C VAL A 324 -17.75 -6.69 -12.34
N ILE A 325 -17.30 -7.34 -13.40
CA ILE A 325 -16.24 -6.86 -14.29
C ILE A 325 -16.58 -7.21 -15.74
N ALA A 326 -16.18 -6.35 -16.67
CA ALA A 326 -16.44 -6.56 -18.09
C ALA A 326 -15.55 -7.69 -18.65
N ALA A 327 -16.08 -8.45 -19.59
CA ALA A 327 -15.41 -9.61 -20.16
C ALA A 327 -14.24 -9.27 -21.10
N ASP A 328 -14.15 -8.04 -21.58
CA ASP A 328 -13.04 -7.50 -22.35
C ASP A 328 -11.88 -6.99 -21.48
N ALA A 329 -12.06 -6.94 -20.15
CA ALA A 329 -11.01 -6.60 -19.22
C ALA A 329 -9.86 -7.62 -19.21
N SER A 330 -8.72 -7.20 -18.68
CA SER A 330 -7.54 -8.03 -18.42
C SER A 330 -7.60 -8.71 -17.06
N ALA A 331 -6.80 -9.77 -16.89
CA ALA A 331 -6.64 -10.42 -15.58
C ALA A 331 -6.01 -9.48 -14.53
N ALA A 332 -5.16 -8.54 -14.96
CA ALA A 332 -4.58 -7.52 -14.10
C ALA A 332 -5.65 -6.54 -13.56
N GLU A 333 -6.57 -6.08 -14.42
CA GLU A 333 -7.70 -5.24 -14.00
C GLU A 333 -8.63 -5.97 -13.03
N ALA A 334 -8.89 -7.27 -13.27
CA ALA A 334 -9.67 -8.09 -12.35
C ALA A 334 -9.02 -8.18 -10.96
N LEU A 335 -7.71 -8.40 -10.90
CA LEU A 335 -6.96 -8.41 -9.64
C LEU A 335 -7.02 -7.05 -8.94
N ALA A 336 -6.82 -5.95 -9.67
CA ALA A 336 -6.90 -4.60 -9.13
C ALA A 336 -8.30 -4.28 -8.58
N HIS A 337 -9.36 -4.71 -9.28
CA HIS A 337 -10.74 -4.54 -8.84
C HIS A 337 -11.05 -5.33 -7.56
N MET A 338 -10.58 -6.59 -7.48
CA MET A 338 -10.68 -7.41 -6.27
C MET A 338 -9.96 -6.78 -5.08
N GLN A 339 -8.75 -6.25 -5.27
CA GLN A 339 -7.98 -5.59 -4.22
C GLN A 339 -8.64 -4.29 -3.74
N GLY A 340 -9.18 -3.48 -4.67
CA GLY A 340 -9.86 -2.23 -4.36
C GLY A 340 -11.18 -2.42 -3.61
N THR A 341 -11.94 -3.46 -3.96
CA THR A 341 -13.26 -3.77 -3.36
C THR A 341 -13.18 -4.76 -2.19
N LYS A 342 -12.00 -5.35 -1.94
CA LYS A 342 -11.77 -6.45 -0.99
C LYS A 342 -12.63 -7.68 -1.27
N ARG A 343 -12.99 -7.89 -2.53
CA ARG A 343 -13.75 -9.05 -3.01
C ARG A 343 -12.77 -10.13 -3.45
N THR A 344 -13.14 -11.39 -3.22
CA THR A 344 -12.37 -12.56 -3.66
C THR A 344 -12.98 -13.24 -4.89
N LEU A 345 -14.14 -12.77 -5.36
CA LEU A 345 -14.87 -13.32 -6.48
C LEU A 345 -15.58 -12.20 -7.23
N LEU A 346 -15.53 -12.23 -8.55
CA LEU A 346 -16.22 -11.31 -9.45
C LEU A 346 -17.04 -12.09 -10.48
N MET A 347 -18.17 -11.51 -10.86
CA MET A 347 -18.99 -11.97 -11.97
C MET A 347 -18.53 -11.28 -13.25
N VAL A 348 -18.24 -12.06 -14.29
CA VAL A 348 -17.76 -11.55 -15.58
C VAL A 348 -18.95 -11.37 -16.50
N VAL A 349 -19.15 -10.14 -17.00
CA VAL A 349 -20.30 -9.75 -17.80
C VAL A 349 -19.92 -9.25 -19.18
N ASP A 350 -20.75 -9.57 -20.16
CA ASP A 350 -20.70 -9.02 -21.52
C ASP A 350 -22.01 -8.25 -21.76
N GLY A 351 -21.97 -6.93 -21.57
CA GLY A 351 -23.16 -6.10 -21.44
C GLY A 351 -24.03 -6.55 -20.26
N PRO A 352 -25.32 -6.92 -20.48
CA PRO A 352 -26.20 -7.40 -19.41
C PRO A 352 -26.09 -8.90 -19.13
N ARG A 353 -25.30 -9.65 -19.92
CA ARG A 353 -25.22 -11.11 -19.84
C ARG A 353 -24.07 -11.55 -18.95
N LEU A 354 -24.30 -12.53 -18.09
CA LEU A 354 -23.24 -13.21 -17.36
C LEU A 354 -22.55 -14.19 -18.31
N VAL A 355 -21.22 -14.10 -18.43
CA VAL A 355 -20.42 -14.99 -19.29
C VAL A 355 -19.40 -15.82 -18.51
N GLY A 356 -19.17 -15.49 -17.23
CA GLY A 356 -18.21 -16.23 -16.41
C GLY A 356 -18.21 -15.76 -14.95
N VAL A 357 -17.43 -16.46 -14.14
CA VAL A 357 -16.99 -16.00 -12.82
C VAL A 357 -15.48 -16.11 -12.71
N ILE A 358 -14.86 -15.24 -11.94
CA ILE A 358 -13.43 -15.30 -11.66
C ILE A 358 -13.20 -15.17 -10.15
N ALA A 359 -12.48 -16.11 -9.56
CA ALA A 359 -12.05 -16.02 -8.18
C ALA A 359 -10.58 -15.58 -8.09
N LEU A 360 -10.20 -14.95 -6.98
CA LEU A 360 -8.82 -14.53 -6.72
C LEU A 360 -7.86 -15.72 -6.80
N ARG A 361 -8.28 -16.91 -6.34
CA ARG A 361 -7.48 -18.14 -6.44
C ARG A 361 -7.16 -18.54 -7.88
N ASP A 362 -8.04 -18.26 -8.85
CA ASP A 362 -7.85 -18.65 -10.25
C ASP A 362 -6.79 -17.75 -10.89
N ILE A 363 -6.82 -16.45 -10.57
CA ILE A 363 -5.79 -15.48 -10.94
C ILE A 363 -4.44 -15.88 -10.32
N MET A 364 -4.40 -16.17 -9.02
CA MET A 364 -3.16 -16.56 -8.34
C MET A 364 -2.59 -17.89 -8.86
N ARG A 365 -3.46 -18.82 -9.26
CA ARG A 365 -3.04 -20.08 -9.91
C ARG A 365 -2.35 -19.82 -11.25
N LEU A 366 -2.87 -18.90 -12.06
CA LEU A 366 -2.22 -18.50 -13.31
C LEU A 366 -0.82 -17.91 -13.06
N VAL A 367 -0.69 -17.03 -12.07
CA VAL A 367 0.61 -16.44 -11.69
C VAL A 367 1.59 -17.52 -11.27
N SER A 368 1.16 -18.47 -10.44
CA SER A 368 1.99 -19.60 -10.01
C SER A 368 2.42 -20.51 -11.16
N LEU A 369 1.55 -20.74 -12.15
CA LEU A 369 1.90 -21.56 -13.31
C LEU A 369 2.93 -20.85 -14.20
N LYS A 370 2.75 -19.55 -14.44
CA LYS A 370 3.68 -18.74 -15.22
C LYS A 370 5.05 -18.62 -14.55
N SER A 371 5.10 -18.46 -13.23
CA SER A 371 6.38 -18.38 -12.51
C SER A 371 7.18 -19.68 -12.60
N VAL A 372 6.52 -20.83 -12.48
CA VAL A 372 7.16 -22.15 -12.65
C VAL A 372 7.69 -22.33 -14.07
N LEU A 373 6.91 -21.98 -15.09
CA LEU A 373 7.31 -22.10 -16.50
C LEU A 373 8.42 -21.11 -16.91
N ALA A 374 8.44 -19.91 -16.32
CA ALA A 374 9.52 -18.95 -16.50
C ALA A 374 10.83 -19.42 -15.83
N GLY A 375 10.73 -20.06 -14.66
CA GLY A 375 11.87 -20.64 -13.95
C GLY A 375 12.56 -21.79 -14.70
N THR A 376 11.82 -22.56 -15.51
CA THR A 376 12.40 -23.63 -16.35
C THR A 376 13.19 -23.13 -17.57
N ALA A 377 13.07 -21.85 -17.96
CA ALA A 377 13.75 -21.31 -19.15
C ALA A 377 15.18 -20.78 -18.86
N HIS A 378 15.67 -20.85 -17.63
CA HIS A 378 17.01 -20.37 -17.22
C HIS A 378 17.91 -21.48 -16.67
N GLY A 379 17.54 -22.75 -16.88
CA GLY A 379 18.34 -23.90 -16.51
C GLY A 379 18.44 -24.88 -17.67
N ASP A 380 19.27 -24.52 -18.66
CA ASP A 380 19.94 -25.44 -19.59
C ASP A 380 21.25 -24.80 -20.07
#